data_AF-A0A3D1ADE3-F1
#
_entry.id   AF-A0A3D1ADE3-F1
#
_cell.length_a   1.000
_cell.length_b   1.000
_cell.length_c   1.000
_cell.angle_alpha   90.00
_cell.angle_beta   90.00
_cell.angle_gamma   90.00
#
_symmetry.space_group_name_H-M   'P 1'
#
loop_
_entity.id
_entity.type
_entity.pdbx_description
1 polymer ?
#
loop_
_entity_poly.entity_id
_entity_poly.type
_entity_poly.pdbx_seq_one_letter_code
_entity_poly.pdbx_strand_id
1 'polypeptide(L)'
;MKHLLNDFTNLFYPHLCILCENPLIENEQQICLNCLYNLPKTNYHTNKGNPARALFAGFPQVNEVTAFLFFEKDGITQKLIHSFKYYDNKSLAEYLGRIAATELKEYGFYASVETIIPIPLHPKKEKKRG
;
A
#
# COMPACT_ATOMS: atom_id res chain seq x y z
N MET A 1 0.75 33.87 6.43
CA MET A 1 0.59 33.70 7.90
C MET A 1 0.36 32.25 8.32
N LYS A 2 -0.46 31.44 7.64
CA LYS A 2 -0.65 30.01 7.98
C LYS A 2 0.62 29.15 7.84
N HIS A 3 1.47 29.40 6.84
CA HIS A 3 2.75 28.68 6.64
C HIS A 3 3.69 28.82 7.84
N LEU A 4 4.00 30.06 8.25
CA LEU A 4 4.95 30.31 9.34
C LEU A 4 4.54 29.70 10.69
N LEU A 5 3.24 29.64 10.97
CA LEU A 5 2.73 28.99 12.19
C LEU A 5 2.86 27.45 12.09
N ASN A 6 2.57 26.87 10.92
CA ASN A 6 2.75 25.44 10.67
C ASN A 6 4.22 25.03 10.75
N ASP A 7 5.12 25.84 10.19
CA ASP A 7 6.56 25.59 10.18
C ASP A 7 7.13 25.63 11.61
N PHE A 8 6.66 26.56 12.44
CA PHE A 8 7.03 26.63 13.85
C PHE A 8 6.48 25.45 14.66
N THR A 9 5.24 25.03 14.42
CA THR A 9 4.67 23.84 15.10
C THR A 9 5.36 22.54 14.68
N ASN A 10 5.78 22.43 13.41
CA ASN A 10 6.54 21.28 12.91
C ASN A 10 7.92 21.14 13.57
N LEU A 11 8.48 22.20 14.15
CA LEU A 11 9.72 22.12 14.91
C LEU A 11 9.56 21.31 16.20
N PHE A 12 8.38 21.37 16.83
CA PHE A 12 8.08 20.69 18.10
C PHE A 12 7.27 19.40 17.91
N TYR A 13 6.44 19.34 16.87
CA TYR A 13 5.57 18.21 16.54
C TYR A 13 5.62 17.90 15.04
N PRO A 14 6.77 17.42 14.52
CA PRO A 14 6.88 17.09 13.11
C PRO A 14 5.95 15.92 12.75
N HIS A 15 5.32 16.01 11.58
CA HIS A 15 4.69 14.85 10.98
C HIS A 15 5.79 13.86 10.55
N LEU A 16 5.78 12.65 11.11
CA LEU A 16 6.81 11.66 10.87
C LEU A 16 6.36 10.59 9.87
N CYS A 17 7.30 10.09 9.07
CA CYS A 17 7.10 8.94 8.21
C CYS A 17 6.79 7.69 9.06
N ILE A 18 5.74 6.95 8.71
CA ILE A 18 5.33 5.75 9.46
C ILE A 18 6.36 4.60 9.41
N LEU A 19 7.33 4.66 8.49
CA LEU A 19 8.32 3.61 8.29
C LEU A 19 9.68 3.91 8.91
N CYS A 20 10.21 5.12 8.70
CA CYS A 20 11.55 5.51 9.15
C CYS A 20 11.56 6.61 10.22
N GLU A 21 10.40 7.15 10.59
CA GLU A 21 10.26 8.18 11.63
C GLU A 21 10.99 9.51 11.32
N ASN A 22 11.48 9.70 10.09
CA ASN A 22 11.99 10.99 9.66
C ASN A 22 10.86 12.01 9.44
N PRO A 23 11.10 13.31 9.67
CA PRO A 23 10.14 14.36 9.34
C PRO A 23 9.75 14.33 7.87
N LEU A 24 8.47 14.43 7.60
CA LEU A 24 7.90 14.53 6.26
C LEU A 24 8.02 15.97 5.75
N ILE A 25 8.39 16.13 4.48
CA ILE A 25 8.45 17.44 3.82
C ILE A 25 7.09 17.81 3.20
N GLU A 26 6.97 19.03 2.69
CA GLU A 26 5.76 19.48 2.00
C GLU A 26 5.38 18.53 0.84
N ASN A 27 4.09 18.18 0.77
CA ASN A 27 3.48 17.21 -0.15
C ASN A 27 3.75 15.72 0.13
N GLU A 28 4.60 15.37 1.11
CA GLU A 28 4.64 14.00 1.60
C GLU A 28 3.46 13.75 2.55
N GLN A 29 2.81 12.59 2.42
CA GLN A 29 1.61 12.28 3.19
C GLN A 29 1.93 11.52 4.48
N GLN A 30 2.13 10.22 4.39
CA GLN A 30 2.39 9.34 5.56
C GLN A 30 3.70 8.55 5.41
N ILE A 31 4.23 8.50 4.19
CA ILE A 31 5.45 7.79 3.83
C ILE A 31 6.33 8.79 3.09
N CYS A 32 7.57 8.97 3.53
CA CYS A 32 8.53 9.80 2.82
C CYS A 32 8.92 9.19 1.48
N LEU A 33 9.41 10.00 0.55
CA LEU A 33 9.76 9.58 -0.81
C LEU A 33 10.79 8.45 -0.81
N ASN A 34 11.78 8.50 0.09
CA ASN A 34 12.79 7.45 0.21
C ASN A 34 12.17 6.10 0.61
N CYS A 35 11.27 6.08 1.59
CA CYS A 35 10.59 4.85 1.98
C CYS A 35 9.61 4.36 0.90
N LEU A 36 8.97 5.29 0.19
CA LEU A 36 8.08 4.96 -0.92
C LEU A 36 8.82 4.29 -2.09
N TYR A 37 9.99 4.85 -2.45
CA TYR A 37 10.85 4.30 -3.50
C TYR A 37 11.39 2.91 -3.13
N ASN A 38 11.76 2.72 -1.86
CA ASN A 38 12.29 1.45 -1.35
C ASN A 38 11.20 0.45 -0.92
N LEU A 39 9.93 0.68 -1.27
CA LEU A 39 8.90 -0.35 -1.06
C LEU A 39 9.28 -1.64 -1.80
N PRO A 40 9.07 -2.82 -1.20
CA PRO A 40 9.52 -4.09 -1.78
C PRO A 40 8.51 -4.53 -2.85
N LYS A 41 8.49 -3.82 -3.98
CA LYS A 41 7.58 -4.07 -5.10
C LYS A 41 7.93 -5.37 -5.80
N THR A 42 6.93 -6.17 -6.11
CA THR A 42 7.16 -7.44 -6.82
C THR A 42 7.34 -7.25 -8.33
N ASN A 43 6.72 -6.20 -8.89
CA ASN A 43 6.57 -5.96 -10.33
C ASN A 43 5.99 -7.16 -11.10
N TYR A 44 5.19 -8.00 -10.43
CA TYR A 44 4.62 -9.21 -11.01
C TYR A 44 3.64 -8.98 -12.16
N HIS A 45 3.10 -7.77 -12.28
CA HIS A 45 2.23 -7.41 -13.39
C HIS A 45 2.98 -7.31 -14.73
N THR A 46 4.29 -7.00 -14.73
CA THR A 46 5.11 -6.99 -15.96
C THR A 46 5.91 -8.29 -16.18
N ASN A 47 6.07 -9.10 -15.13
CA ASN A 47 6.89 -10.30 -15.18
C ASN A 47 6.13 -11.50 -15.76
N LYS A 48 6.56 -11.98 -16.94
CA LYS A 48 5.98 -13.20 -17.56
C LYS A 48 6.18 -14.46 -16.70
N GLY A 49 7.30 -14.55 -15.98
CA GLY A 49 7.65 -15.64 -15.07
C GLY A 49 7.15 -15.43 -13.64
N ASN A 50 6.08 -14.65 -13.44
CA ASN A 50 5.49 -14.39 -12.14
C ASN A 50 5.15 -15.71 -11.40
N PRO A 51 5.79 -16.02 -10.25
CA PRO A 51 5.53 -17.25 -9.50
C PRO A 51 4.10 -17.30 -8.91
N ALA A 52 3.45 -16.15 -8.70
CA ALA A 52 2.07 -16.12 -8.23
C ALA A 52 1.09 -16.72 -9.26
N ARG A 53 1.38 -16.67 -10.57
CA ARG A 53 0.55 -17.35 -11.58
C ARG A 53 0.56 -18.87 -11.41
N ALA A 54 1.67 -19.45 -10.96
CA ALA A 54 1.78 -20.89 -10.74
C ALA A 54 0.80 -21.39 -9.67
N LEU A 55 0.48 -20.56 -8.67
CA LEU A 55 -0.50 -20.88 -7.63
C LEU A 55 -1.93 -21.02 -8.20
N PHE A 56 -2.19 -20.42 -9.36
CA PHE A 56 -3.50 -20.42 -10.01
C PHE A 56 -3.52 -21.21 -11.34
N ALA A 57 -2.48 -21.98 -11.66
CA ALA A 57 -2.35 -22.68 -12.93
C ALA A 57 -3.50 -23.67 -13.25
N GLY A 58 -4.22 -24.14 -12.23
CA GLY A 58 -5.39 -25.02 -12.39
C GLY A 58 -6.74 -24.31 -12.56
N PHE A 59 -6.77 -22.97 -12.58
CA PHE A 59 -8.00 -22.19 -12.64
C PHE A 59 -8.12 -21.45 -13.99
N PRO A 60 -8.75 -22.05 -15.01
CA PRO A 60 -8.81 -21.47 -16.34
C PRO A 60 -9.52 -20.12 -16.42
N GLN A 61 -10.36 -19.79 -15.43
CA GLN A 61 -11.03 -18.50 -15.31
C GLN A 61 -10.12 -17.34 -14.83
N VAL A 62 -8.91 -17.65 -14.36
CA VAL A 62 -7.97 -16.64 -13.86
C VAL A 62 -7.07 -16.19 -15.02
N ASN A 63 -7.38 -15.01 -15.56
CA ASN A 63 -6.64 -14.44 -16.69
C ASN A 63 -5.29 -13.86 -16.26
N GLU A 64 -5.24 -13.21 -15.10
CA GLU A 64 -4.03 -12.61 -14.56
C GLU A 64 -3.96 -12.69 -13.05
N VAL A 65 -2.73 -12.79 -12.55
CA VAL A 65 -2.42 -12.79 -11.12
C VAL A 65 -1.28 -11.82 -10.89
N THR A 66 -1.41 -10.96 -9.89
CA THR A 66 -0.33 -10.08 -9.46
C THR A 66 -0.38 -9.87 -7.95
N ALA A 67 0.72 -9.42 -7.38
CA ALA A 67 0.80 -8.95 -6.01
C ALA A 67 1.58 -7.64 -6.02
N PHE A 68 1.16 -6.62 -5.26
CA PHE A 68 1.83 -5.32 -5.34
C PHE A 68 3.18 -5.31 -4.60
N LEU A 69 3.21 -5.83 -3.37
CA LEU A 69 4.38 -5.84 -2.49
C LEU A 69 4.73 -7.24 -2.01
N PHE A 70 6.01 -7.50 -1.79
CA PHE A 70 6.46 -8.64 -0.99
C PHE A 70 6.08 -8.44 0.47
N PHE A 71 5.72 -9.55 1.11
CA PHE A 71 5.46 -9.59 2.54
C PHE A 71 6.57 -10.35 3.24
N GLU A 72 7.24 -9.67 4.17
CA GLU A 72 8.22 -10.26 5.06
C GLU A 72 7.78 -10.05 6.50
N LYS A 73 7.99 -11.07 7.33
CA LYS A 73 7.72 -10.97 8.76
C LYS A 73 8.65 -9.93 9.38
N ASP A 74 8.09 -9.07 10.21
CA ASP A 74 8.73 -7.93 10.87
C ASP A 74 9.29 -6.87 9.89
N GLY A 75 8.92 -6.97 8.60
CA GLY A 75 9.32 -6.04 7.53
C GLY A 75 8.40 -4.82 7.37
N ILE A 76 8.79 -3.92 6.47
CA ILE A 76 8.08 -2.64 6.23
C ILE A 76 6.64 -2.84 5.72
N THR A 77 6.41 -3.82 4.85
CA THR A 77 5.06 -4.15 4.37
C THR A 77 4.16 -4.60 5.52
N GLN A 78 4.68 -5.35 6.49
CA GLN A 78 3.89 -5.75 7.66
C GLN A 78 3.53 -4.54 8.53
N LYS A 79 4.44 -3.59 8.74
CA LYS A 79 4.14 -2.33 9.46
C LYS A 79 3.01 -1.56 8.80
N LEU A 80 3.07 -1.38 7.47
CA LEU A 80 2.01 -0.71 6.70
C LEU A 80 0.66 -1.43 6.86
N ILE A 81 0.66 -2.76 6.67
CA ILE A 81 -0.53 -3.60 6.80
C ILE A 81 -1.13 -3.52 8.20
N HIS A 82 -0.29 -3.55 9.24
CA HIS A 82 -0.76 -3.44 10.62
C HIS A 82 -1.38 -2.08 10.89
N SER A 83 -0.78 -0.99 10.38
CA SER A 83 -1.31 0.37 10.50
C SER A 83 -2.76 0.47 10.05
N PHE A 84 -3.06 0.05 8.81
CA PHE A 84 -4.43 0.16 8.31
C PHE A 84 -5.37 -0.96 8.77
N LYS A 85 -4.86 -2.12 9.22
CA LYS A 85 -5.72 -3.22 9.72
C LYS A 85 -6.12 -3.06 11.18
N TYR A 86 -5.26 -2.51 12.03
CA TYR A 86 -5.45 -2.57 13.49
C TYR A 86 -5.36 -1.21 14.19
N TYR A 87 -4.91 -0.18 13.50
CA TYR A 87 -4.72 1.16 14.07
C TYR A 87 -5.54 2.23 13.31
N ASP A 88 -6.66 1.83 12.70
CA ASP A 88 -7.65 2.67 11.98
C ASP A 88 -7.06 3.63 10.93
N ASN A 89 -5.89 3.32 10.38
CA ASN A 89 -5.25 4.17 9.38
C ASN A 89 -5.78 3.88 7.96
N LYS A 90 -7.07 4.16 7.73
CA LYS A 90 -7.73 3.91 6.43
C LYS A 90 -7.15 4.76 5.30
N SER A 91 -6.71 5.99 5.60
CA SER A 91 -6.06 6.87 4.62
C SER A 91 -4.77 6.27 4.06
N LEU A 92 -4.00 5.51 4.86
CA LEU A 92 -2.83 4.77 4.38
C LEU A 92 -3.21 3.69 3.37
N ALA A 93 -4.29 2.95 3.62
CA ALA A 93 -4.76 1.93 2.70
C ALA A 93 -5.19 2.55 1.36
N GLU A 94 -5.90 3.67 1.39
CA GLU A 94 -6.27 4.42 0.18
C GLU A 94 -5.04 4.95 -0.55
N TYR A 95 -4.07 5.51 0.17
CA TYR A 95 -2.82 6.01 -0.39
C TYR A 95 -2.04 4.91 -1.13
N LEU A 96 -1.79 3.78 -0.47
CA LEU A 96 -1.13 2.62 -1.07
C LEU A 96 -1.93 2.05 -2.24
N GLY A 97 -3.26 2.01 -2.13
CA GLY A 97 -4.16 1.58 -3.19
C GLY A 97 -4.05 2.45 -4.44
N ARG A 98 -3.98 3.78 -4.28
CA ARG A 98 -3.80 4.74 -5.39
C ARG A 98 -2.45 4.57 -6.07
N ILE A 99 -1.38 4.37 -5.30
CA ILE A 99 -0.05 4.09 -5.84
C ILE A 99 -0.08 2.81 -6.68
N ALA A 100 -0.60 1.71 -6.11
CA ALA A 100 -0.71 0.43 -6.80
C ALA A 100 -1.57 0.53 -8.07
N ALA A 101 -2.72 1.19 -8.00
CA ALA A 101 -3.61 1.36 -9.14
C ALA A 101 -2.98 2.18 -10.26
N THR A 102 -2.19 3.21 -9.92
CA THR A 102 -1.47 4.03 -10.91
C THR A 102 -0.47 3.18 -11.69
N GLU A 103 0.33 2.38 -10.99
CA GLU A 103 1.31 1.49 -11.64
C GLU A 103 0.65 0.38 -12.45
N LEU A 104 -0.42 -0.24 -11.94
CA LEU A 104 -1.14 -1.29 -12.66
C LEU A 104 -1.86 -0.77 -13.90
N LYS A 105 -2.30 0.50 -13.90
CA LYS A 105 -2.96 1.12 -15.05
C LYS A 105 -2.01 1.25 -16.25
N GLU A 106 -0.73 1.52 -16.02
CA GLU A 106 0.27 1.66 -17.09
C GLU A 106 0.46 0.35 -17.89
N TYR A 107 0.22 -0.81 -17.25
CA TYR A 107 0.30 -2.11 -17.92
C TYR A 107 -0.88 -2.39 -18.86
N GLY A 108 -1.98 -1.65 -18.78
CA GLY A 108 -3.12 -1.75 -19.68
C GLY A 108 -4.08 -2.92 -19.40
N PHE A 109 -3.61 -4.08 -18.93
CA PHE A 109 -4.48 -5.23 -18.65
C PHE A 109 -5.62 -4.90 -17.68
N TYR A 110 -5.32 -4.10 -16.65
CA TYR A 110 -6.29 -3.75 -15.61
C TYR A 110 -7.28 -2.65 -16.03
N ALA A 111 -7.12 -2.05 -17.22
CA ALA A 111 -7.99 -0.98 -17.71
C ALA A 111 -9.42 -1.46 -18.00
N SER A 112 -9.62 -2.76 -18.27
CA SER A 112 -10.93 -3.36 -18.53
C SER A 112 -11.61 -3.92 -17.27
N VAL A 113 -11.05 -3.70 -16.07
CA VAL A 113 -11.66 -4.18 -14.82
C VAL A 113 -12.85 -3.31 -14.44
N GLU A 114 -14.04 -3.91 -14.39
CA GLU A 114 -15.29 -3.19 -14.09
C GLU A 114 -15.66 -3.21 -12.61
N THR A 115 -15.14 -4.17 -11.84
CA THR A 115 -15.53 -4.37 -10.44
C THR A 115 -14.37 -4.92 -9.61
N ILE A 116 -14.32 -4.47 -8.36
CA ILE A 116 -13.38 -4.97 -7.35
C ILE A 116 -14.20 -5.68 -6.27
N ILE A 117 -13.93 -6.97 -6.06
CA ILE A 117 -14.60 -7.77 -5.04
C ILE A 117 -13.59 -8.04 -3.91
N PRO A 118 -13.78 -7.49 -2.70
CA PRO A 118 -12.91 -7.79 -1.57
C PRO A 118 -13.17 -9.21 -1.05
N ILE A 119 -12.13 -9.86 -0.51
CA ILE A 119 -12.29 -11.14 0.18
C ILE A 119 -12.97 -10.88 1.54
N PRO A 120 -14.09 -11.56 1.84
CA PRO A 120 -14.82 -11.34 3.08
C PRO A 120 -13.96 -11.68 4.30
N LEU A 121 -14.13 -10.90 5.37
CA LEU A 121 -13.47 -11.17 6.64
C LEU A 121 -14.37 -12.02 7.53
N HIS A 122 -13.74 -12.90 8.31
CA HIS A 122 -14.43 -13.62 9.36
C HIS A 122 -14.91 -12.62 10.45
N PRO A 123 -16.11 -12.77 11.04
CA PRO A 123 -16.66 -11.81 12.02
C PRO A 123 -15.74 -11.48 13.20
N LYS A 124 -15.03 -12.49 13.73
CA LYS A 124 -13.99 -12.28 14.77
C LYS A 124 -12.87 -11.33 14.35
N LYS A 125 -12.45 -11.37 13.07
CA LYS A 125 -11.42 -10.47 12.53
C LYS A 125 -12.01 -9.08 12.32
N GLU A 126 -13.23 -8.98 11.83
CA GLU A 126 -13.96 -7.71 11.66
C GLU A 126 -14.03 -6.95 12.99
N LYS A 127 -14.55 -7.59 14.05
CA LYS A 127 -14.61 -7.00 15.41
C LYS A 127 -13.25 -6.54 15.95
N LYS A 128 -12.15 -7.21 15.56
CA LYS A 128 -10.80 -6.83 16.01
C LYS A 128 -10.29 -5.58 15.30
N ARG A 129 -10.81 -5.26 14.12
CA ARG A 129 -10.42 -4.09 13.32
C ARG A 129 -11.27 -2.85 13.63
N GLY A 130 -12.21 -2.94 14.57
CA GLY A 130 -13.23 -1.93 14.88
C GLY A 130 -14.53 -2.29 14.19
#